data_AF-A0A023F753-F1
#
_entry.id   AF-A0A023F753-F1
#
_cell.length_a   1.000
_cell.length_b   1.000
_cell.length_c   1.000
_cell.angle_alpha   90.00
_cell.angle_beta   90.00
_cell.angle_gamma   90.00
#
_symmetry.space_group_name_H-M   'P 1'
#
loop_
_entity.id
_entity.type
_entity.pdbx_description
1 polymer ?
#
loop_
_entity_poly.entity_id
_entity_poly.type
_entity_poly.pdbx_seq_one_letter_code
_entity_poly.pdbx_strand_id
1 'polypeptide(L)' 'LKYELLKQPPYSPDLACDFHLFPNLKKFVARKYFGSYEEVIAAVNGYFEDLPESYFRDGIQLSEKRWTKCIELKGDY' A
#
# COMPACT_ATOMS: atom_id res chain seq x y z
N LEU A 1 8.50 -18.75 14.74
CA LEU A 1 8.74 -17.32 14.45
C LEU A 1 8.13 -16.48 15.56
N LYS A 2 8.87 -15.54 16.15
CA LYS A 2 8.34 -14.55 17.11
C LYS A 2 8.22 -13.24 16.34
N TYR A 3 6.99 -12.75 16.17
CA TYR A 3 6.72 -11.47 15.52
C TYR A 3 6.34 -10.43 16.57
N GLU A 4 6.72 -9.18 16.34
CA GLU A 4 6.26 -8.03 17.13
C GLU A 4 5.08 -7.35 16.41
N LEU A 5 4.05 -6.98 17.17
CA LEU A 5 2.90 -6.28 16.64
C LEU A 5 3.13 -4.77 16.67
N LEU A 6 3.16 -4.15 15.50
CA LEU A 6 3.20 -2.69 15.39
C LEU A 6 1.83 -2.10 15.75
N LYS A 7 1.80 -1.09 16.61
CA LYS A 7 0.56 -0.39 16.99
C LYS A 7 0.08 0.48 15.82
N GLN A 8 -1.18 0.30 15.41
CA GLN A 8 -1.82 1.15 14.42
C GLN A 8 -2.95 1.98 15.07
N PRO A 9 -2.97 3.32 14.88
CA PRO A 9 -4.07 4.14 15.36
C PRO A 9 -5.36 3.88 14.55
N PRO A 10 -6.54 4.04 15.18
CA PRO A 10 -7.82 3.92 14.48
C PRO A 10 -7.94 4.95 13.35
N TYR A 11 -8.54 4.54 12.22
CA TYR A 11 -8.86 5.41 11.09
C TYR A 11 -7.66 6.11 10.42
N SER A 12 -6.44 5.57 10.51
CA SER A 12 -5.24 6.15 9.89
C SER A 12 -4.74 5.38 8.67
N PRO A 13 -5.49 5.36 7.54
CA PRO A 13 -5.06 4.70 6.31
C PRO A 13 -3.82 5.36 5.70
N ASP A 14 -3.58 6.63 6.02
CA ASP A 14 -2.38 7.39 5.65
C ASP A 14 -1.11 6.87 6.34
N LEU A 15 -1.23 6.08 7.41
CA LEU A 15 -0.13 5.42 8.13
C LEU A 15 -0.04 3.91 7.87
N ALA A 16 -0.96 3.34 7.09
CA ALA A 16 -0.98 1.95 6.68
C ALA A 16 -0.39 1.77 5.26
N CYS A 17 -0.33 0.54 4.75
CA CYS A 17 0.11 0.26 3.37
C CYS A 17 -0.80 0.92 2.30
N ASP A 18 -1.97 1.42 2.72
CA ASP A 18 -3.03 2.01 1.92
C ASP A 18 -2.65 3.28 1.16
N PHE A 19 -1.57 3.98 1.56
CA PHE A 19 -1.17 5.22 0.88
C PHE A 19 -0.28 5.03 -0.35
N HIS A 20 0.38 3.87 -0.50
CA HIS A 20 1.38 3.64 -1.57
C HIS A 20 0.97 2.51 -2.51
N LEU A 21 0.65 1.34 -1.94
CA LEU A 21 0.41 0.14 -2.73
C LEU A 21 -0.92 0.22 -3.48
N PHE A 22 -2.00 0.43 -2.74
CA PHE A 22 -3.36 0.39 -3.26
C PHE A 22 -3.73 1.52 -4.23
N PRO A 23 -3.25 2.77 -4.09
CA PRO A 23 -3.58 3.82 -5.04
C PRO A 23 -3.07 3.52 -6.45
N ASN A 24 -1.88 2.93 -6.57
CA ASN A 24 -1.31 2.57 -7.86
C ASN A 24 -1.95 1.31 -8.43
N LEU A 25 -2.25 0.31 -7.58
CA LEU A 25 -3.04 -0.84 -8.00
C LEU A 25 -4.44 -0.41 -8.50
N LYS A 26 -5.11 0.50 -7.77
CA LYS A 26 -6.41 1.07 -8.17
C LYS A 26 -6.34 1.75 -9.54
N LYS A 27 -5.28 2.51 -9.82
CA LYS A 27 -5.06 3.10 -11.15
C LYS A 27 -4.85 2.04 -12.23
N PHE A 28 -4.12 0.97 -11.92
CA PHE A 28 -3.90 -0.14 -12.84
C PHE A 28 -5.18 -0.91 -13.17
N VAL A 29 -6.03 -1.17 -12.17
CA VAL A 29 -7.31 -1.87 -12.39
C VAL A 29 -8.42 -0.93 -12.87
N ALA A 30 -8.26 0.39 -12.72
CA ALA A 30 -9.24 1.35 -13.15
C ALA A 30 -9.54 1.17 -14.64
N ARG A 31 -10.83 1.13 -14.98
CA ARG A 31 -11.34 1.00 -16.35
C ARG A 31 -11.02 -0.34 -17.03
N LYS A 32 -10.56 -1.34 -16.28
CA LYS A 32 -10.47 -2.73 -16.76
C LYS A 32 -11.75 -3.48 -16.40
N TYR A 33 -12.24 -4.28 -17.34
CA TYR A 33 -13.29 -5.25 -17.11
C TYR A 33 -12.67 -6.64 -17.16
N PHE A 34 -12.98 -7.45 -16.15
CA PHE A 34 -12.54 -8.84 -16.06
C PHE A 34 -13.78 -9.71 -16.18
N GLY A 35 -13.71 -10.73 -17.04
CA GLY A 35 -14.79 -11.68 -17.29
C GLY A 35 -14.88 -12.78 -16.23
N SER A 36 -13.80 -12.99 -15.47
CA SER A 36 -13.77 -13.98 -14.39
C SER A 36 -12.86 -13.56 -13.23
N TYR A 37 -12.96 -14.31 -12.13
CA TYR A 37 -12.11 -14.11 -10.96
C TYR A 37 -10.64 -14.49 -11.23
N GLU A 38 -10.42 -15.52 -12.04
CA GLU A 38 -9.09 -15.99 -12.46
C GLU A 38 -8.36 -14.91 -13.27
N GLU A 39 -9.07 -14.17 -14.12
CA GLU A 39 -8.50 -13.04 -14.85
C GLU A 39 -8.06 -11.90 -13.92
N VAL A 40 -8.82 -11.63 -12.85
CA VAL A 40 -8.44 -10.64 -11.82
C VAL A 40 -7.17 -11.10 -11.12
N ILE A 41 -7.09 -12.36 -10.68
CA ILE A 41 -5.90 -12.89 -10.02
C ILE A 41 -4.68 -12.78 -10.94
N ALA A 42 -4.79 -13.25 -12.19
CA ALA A 42 -3.70 -13.23 -13.14
C ALA A 42 -3.20 -11.80 -13.41
N ALA A 43 -4.12 -10.84 -13.58
CA ALA A 43 -3.77 -9.45 -13.83
C ALA A 43 -3.10 -8.78 -12.61
N VAL A 44 -3.58 -9.06 -11.40
CA VAL A 44 -3.00 -8.51 -10.16
C VAL A 44 -1.64 -9.13 -9.86
N ASN A 45 -1.47 -10.44 -10.08
CA ASN A 45 -0.18 -11.11 -9.93
C ASN A 45 0.85 -10.56 -10.91
N GLY A 46 0.50 -10.47 -12.21
CA GLY A 46 1.40 -9.89 -13.22
C GLY A 46 1.77 -8.44 -12.89
N TYR A 47 0.82 -7.63 -12.42
CA TYR A 47 1.12 -6.27 -11.96
C TYR A 47 2.19 -6.22 -10.85
N PHE A 48 2.13 -7.13 -9.88
CA PHE A 48 3.12 -7.17 -8.80
C PHE A 48 4.45 -7.78 -9.22
N GLU A 49 4.45 -8.74 -10.14
CA GLU A 49 5.67 -9.33 -10.72
C GLU A 49 6.47 -8.31 -11.54
N ASP A 50 5.78 -7.37 -12.22
CA ASP A 50 6.42 -6.31 -13.00
C ASP A 50 7.02 -5.18 -12.14
N LEU A 51 6.66 -5.09 -10.85
CA LEU A 51 7.17 -4.05 -9.97
C LEU A 51 8.58 -4.39 -9.46
N PRO A 52 9.54 -3.44 -9.53
CA PRO A 52 10.88 -3.69 -9.00
C PRO A 52 10.83 -3.79 -7.47
N GLU A 53 11.76 -4.55 -6.87
CA GLU A 53 11.85 -4.68 -5.41
C GLU A 53 11.97 -3.31 -4.70
N SER A 54 12.62 -2.34 -5.35
CA SER A 54 12.72 -0.96 -4.85
C SER A 54 11.36 -0.32 -4.62
N TYR A 55 10.35 -0.63 -5.43
CA TYR A 55 9.00 -0.07 -5.27
C TYR A 55 8.42 -0.37 -3.88
N PHE A 56 8.62 -1.58 -3.39
CA PHE A 56 8.16 -1.99 -2.06
C PHE A 56 9.02 -1.37 -0.96
N ARG A 57 10.34 -1.37 -1.15
CA ARG A 57 11.30 -0.77 -0.20
C ARG A 57 11.02 0.72 0.00
N ASP A 58 10.79 1.46 -1.08
CA ASP A 58 10.52 2.89 -1.07
C ASP A 58 9.18 3.19 -0.37
N GLY A 59 8.17 2.33 -0.55
CA GLY A 59 6.89 2.42 0.15
C GLY A 59 7.04 2.28 1.67
N ILE A 60 7.88 1.35 2.13
CA ILE A 60 8.19 1.19 3.56
C ILE A 60 8.96 2.41 4.07
N GLN A 61 9.96 2.91 3.36
CA GLN A 61 10.68 4.13 3.74
C GLN A 61 9.77 5.38 3.79
N LEU A 62 8.80 5.47 2.88
CA LEU A 62 7.83 6.56 2.89
C LEU A 62 6.90 6.52 4.12
N SER A 63 6.73 5.35 4.74
CA SER A 63 5.97 5.21 5.99
C SER A 63 6.64 5.98 7.13
N GLU A 64 7.97 5.96 7.22
CA GLU A 64 8.71 6.71 8.24
C GLU A 64 8.44 8.23 8.14
N LYS A 65 8.51 8.76 6.91
CA LYS A 65 8.22 10.18 6.65
C LYS A 65 6.79 10.56 7.03
N ARG A 66 5.83 9.67 6.81
CA ARG A 66 4.42 9.87 7.16
C ARG A 66 4.20 9.83 8.67
N TRP A 67 4.85 8.92 9.38
CA TRP A 67 4.81 8.91 10.84
C TRP A 67 5.38 10.20 11.42
N THR A 68 6.50 10.71 10.89
CA THR A 68 7.05 12.02 11.29
C THR A 68 6.03 13.14 11.07
N LYS A 69 5.41 13.21 9.90
CA LYS A 69 4.39 14.22 9.60
C LYS A 69 3.20 14.13 10.56
N CYS A 70 2.72 12.92 10.87
CA CYS A 70 1.63 12.71 11.84
C CYS A 70 2.00 13.27 13.23
N ILE A 71 3.25 13.07 13.68
CA ILE A 71 3.73 13.62 14.95
C ILE A 71 3.77 15.16 14.89
N GLU A 72 4.30 15.74 13.81
CA GLU A 72 4.37 17.20 13.61
C GLU A 72 2.98 17.84 13.61
N LEU A 73 2.01 17.17 12.99
CA LEU A 73 0.60 17.59 12.94
C LEU A 73 -0.20 17.19 14.20
N LYS A 74 0.44 16.60 15.22
CA LYS A 74 -0.21 16.15 16.47
C LYS A 74 -1.39 15.21 16.22
N GLY A 75 -1.29 14.35 15.21
CA GLY A 75 -2.32 13.38 14.83
C GLY A 75 -3.34 13.89 13.82
N ASP A 76 -3.22 15.12 13.31
CA ASP A 76 -4.07 15.65 12.23
C ASP A 76 -3.54 15.25 10.84
N TYR A 77 -4.40 15.34 9.81
CA TYR A 77 -4.15 14.84 8.44
C TYR A 77 -3.51 15.87 7.49
#